data_AF-A0A5Q2RJY5-F1
#
_entry.id   AF-A0A5Q2RJY5-F1
#
_cell.length_a   1.000
_cell.length_b   1.000
_cell.length_c   1.000
_cell.angle_alpha   90.00
_cell.angle_beta   90.00
_cell.angle_gamma   90.00
#
_symmetry.space_group_name_H-M   'P 1'
#
loop_
_entity.id
_entity.type
_entity.pdbx_description
1 polymer ?
#
loop_
_entity_poly.entity_id
_entity_poly.type
_entity_poly.pdbx_seq_one_letter_code
_entity_poly.pdbx_strand_id
1 'polypeptide(L)'
;MARPPPIRRQPHPGRRRVRAPDTGAPRQRELIDTDALADISTVQAARETAALARDSVSVIEWLEHFFHPWTTFVIVPLFALANAGVPLGAGAIADTLSTRTATGIFFGLVVGKLVGISAFAWIGTRIGICRLPDGATWRGLLGVAALGGIGFTVSIFITGLAFEGTTLQAQATVAILLASLAAATIAASILLATTTSSAQEPQAG
;
A
#
# COMPACT_ATOMS: atom_id res chain seq x y z
N MET A 1 31.70 16.28 -56.76
CA MET A 1 31.57 16.38 -55.28
C MET A 1 32.04 15.06 -54.67
N ALA A 2 33.32 14.95 -54.31
CA ALA A 2 33.94 13.69 -53.87
C ALA A 2 33.82 13.54 -52.34
N ARG A 3 33.43 12.35 -51.86
CA ARG A 3 33.32 12.05 -50.42
C ARG A 3 34.72 11.95 -49.79
N PRO A 4 34.95 12.51 -48.59
CA PRO A 4 36.23 12.38 -47.90
C PRO A 4 36.45 10.93 -47.43
N PRO A 5 37.72 10.45 -47.38
CA PRO A 5 38.03 9.08 -46.98
C PRO A 5 37.84 8.86 -45.47
N PRO A 6 37.52 7.63 -45.03
CA PRO A 6 37.25 7.34 -43.63
C PRO A 6 38.51 7.39 -42.77
N ILE A 7 38.40 8.05 -41.61
CA ILE A 7 39.46 8.23 -40.62
C ILE A 7 39.77 6.87 -39.96
N ARG A 8 40.96 6.33 -40.21
CA ARG A 8 41.45 5.08 -39.61
C ARG A 8 41.88 5.35 -38.16
N ARG A 9 41.04 4.99 -37.18
CA ARG A 9 41.42 5.08 -35.75
C ARG A 9 42.52 4.07 -35.46
N GLN A 10 43.71 4.55 -35.09
CA GLN A 10 44.78 3.70 -34.60
C GLN A 10 44.43 3.17 -33.19
N PRO A 11 44.70 1.89 -32.89
CA PRO A 11 44.47 1.34 -31.57
C PRO A 11 45.51 1.89 -30.57
N HIS A 12 45.04 2.54 -29.52
CA HIS A 12 45.89 2.94 -28.38
C HIS A 12 46.41 1.70 -27.63
N PRO A 13 47.73 1.55 -27.43
CA PRO A 13 48.27 0.48 -26.61
C PRO A 13 48.02 0.80 -25.13
N GLY A 14 47.29 -0.06 -24.42
CA GLY A 14 47.18 0.03 -22.95
C GLY A 14 45.79 -0.16 -22.35
N ARG A 15 44.70 -0.25 -23.14
CA ARG A 15 43.40 -0.63 -22.57
C ARG A 15 43.28 -2.14 -22.54
N ARG A 16 43.41 -2.74 -21.34
CA ARG A 16 42.87 -4.08 -21.07
C ARG A 16 41.42 -4.07 -21.53
N ARG A 17 41.09 -4.90 -22.53
CA ARG A 17 39.72 -5.13 -22.93
C ARG A 17 39.01 -5.72 -21.71
N VAL A 18 38.20 -4.91 -21.02
CA VAL A 18 37.15 -5.45 -20.16
C VAL A 18 36.27 -6.23 -21.11
N ARG A 19 36.38 -7.56 -21.06
CA ARG A 19 35.53 -8.46 -21.84
C ARG A 19 34.11 -8.14 -21.42
N ALA A 20 33.34 -7.54 -22.31
CA ALA A 20 31.91 -7.42 -22.11
C ALA A 20 31.38 -8.84 -21.81
N PRO A 21 30.59 -9.03 -20.74
CA PRO A 21 29.97 -10.32 -20.48
C PRO A 21 29.17 -10.71 -21.72
N ASP A 22 29.42 -11.90 -22.27
CA ASP A 22 28.68 -12.44 -23.42
C ASP A 22 27.18 -12.34 -23.13
N THR A 23 26.54 -11.34 -23.72
CA THR A 23 25.11 -11.08 -23.54
C THR A 23 24.38 -11.87 -24.63
N GLY A 24 24.42 -13.19 -24.49
CA GLY A 24 23.95 -14.14 -25.48
C GLY A 24 23.17 -15.29 -24.85
N ALA A 25 22.27 -14.99 -23.92
CA ALA A 25 21.19 -15.89 -23.52
C ALA A 25 20.09 -15.04 -22.84
N PRO A 26 18.80 -15.27 -23.11
CA PRO A 26 17.77 -14.80 -22.20
C PRO A 26 18.10 -15.36 -20.81
N ARG A 27 18.15 -14.51 -19.78
CA ARG A 27 18.21 -14.94 -18.37
C ARG A 27 16.97 -15.77 -18.07
N GLN A 28 17.00 -17.03 -18.47
CA GLN A 28 16.11 -18.07 -17.99
C GLN A 28 16.27 -17.99 -16.47
N ARG A 29 15.18 -17.68 -15.77
CA ARG A 29 15.12 -17.83 -14.32
C ARG A 29 15.38 -19.30 -14.05
N GLU A 30 16.64 -19.64 -13.85
CA GLU A 30 17.08 -20.93 -13.34
C GLU A 30 16.29 -21.09 -12.04
N LEU A 31 15.30 -21.99 -12.07
CA LEU A 31 14.51 -22.28 -10.89
C LEU A 31 15.50 -22.74 -9.84
N ILE A 32 15.62 -21.94 -8.78
CA ILE A 32 16.54 -22.23 -7.68
C ILE A 32 16.12 -23.58 -7.10
N ASP A 33 17.05 -24.53 -7.13
CA ASP A 33 16.82 -25.89 -6.67
C ASP A 33 16.48 -25.88 -5.17
N THR A 34 15.27 -26.32 -4.83
CA THR A 34 14.78 -26.37 -3.45
C THR A 34 15.60 -27.31 -2.58
N ASP A 35 16.19 -28.35 -3.17
CA ASP A 35 17.04 -29.30 -2.44
C ASP A 35 18.39 -28.65 -2.06
N ALA A 36 18.90 -27.75 -2.91
CA ALA A 36 20.09 -26.95 -2.61
C ALA A 36 19.83 -25.88 -1.53
N LEU A 37 18.60 -25.34 -1.46
CA LEU A 37 18.21 -24.41 -0.39
C LEU A 37 17.96 -25.11 0.97
N ALA A 38 17.77 -26.42 0.97
CA ALA A 38 17.50 -27.21 2.19
C ALA A 38 18.76 -27.84 2.80
N ASP A 39 19.91 -27.79 2.12
CA ASP A 39 21.15 -28.36 2.64
C ASP A 39 21.78 -27.46 3.71
N ILE A 40 21.59 -27.88 4.96
CA ILE A 40 22.21 -27.33 6.18
C ILE A 40 23.11 -28.35 6.88
N SER A 41 23.49 -29.42 6.18
CA SER A 41 24.27 -30.54 6.74
C SER A 41 25.68 -30.14 7.19
N THR A 42 26.25 -29.09 6.59
CA THR A 42 27.59 -28.58 6.91
C THR A 42 27.60 -27.05 6.95
N VAL A 43 28.57 -26.47 7.66
CA VAL A 43 28.73 -25.00 7.78
C VAL A 43 28.99 -24.34 6.42
N GLN A 44 29.62 -25.05 5.47
CA GLN A 44 29.87 -24.55 4.13
C GLN A 44 28.59 -24.56 3.27
N ALA A 45 27.82 -25.66 3.30
CA ALA A 45 26.52 -25.74 2.66
C ALA A 45 25.56 -24.66 3.19
N ALA A 46 25.53 -24.44 4.50
CA ALA A 46 24.73 -23.39 5.11
C ALA A 46 25.08 -21.96 4.61
N ARG A 47 26.36 -21.71 4.27
CA ARG A 47 26.80 -20.42 3.70
C ARG A 47 26.40 -20.25 2.24
N GLU A 48 26.47 -21.32 1.46
CA GLU A 48 26.04 -21.32 0.04
C GLU A 48 24.53 -21.14 -0.06
N THR A 49 23.77 -21.87 0.76
CA THR A 49 22.33 -21.69 0.93
C THR A 49 21.96 -20.26 1.31
N ALA A 50 22.67 -19.65 2.27
CA ALA A 50 22.42 -18.26 2.67
C ALA A 50 22.77 -17.23 1.57
N ALA A 51 23.77 -17.52 0.73
CA ALA A 51 24.13 -16.67 -0.40
C ALA A 51 23.07 -16.75 -1.52
N LEU A 52 22.64 -17.97 -1.87
CA LEU A 52 21.58 -18.20 -2.85
C LEU A 52 20.24 -17.61 -2.40
N ALA A 53 19.90 -17.75 -1.11
CA ALA A 53 18.71 -17.13 -0.54
C ALA A 53 18.73 -15.60 -0.63
N ARG A 54 19.89 -14.96 -0.41
CA ARG A 54 20.02 -13.49 -0.56
C ARG A 54 19.88 -13.03 -2.00
N ASP A 55 20.43 -13.78 -2.95
CA ASP A 55 20.29 -13.47 -4.38
C ASP A 55 18.86 -13.73 -4.91
N SER A 56 18.08 -14.53 -4.20
CA SER A 56 16.68 -14.83 -4.54
C SER A 56 15.69 -13.73 -4.13
N VAL A 57 16.04 -12.88 -3.15
CA VAL A 57 15.17 -11.81 -2.67
C VAL A 57 15.37 -10.55 -3.52
N SER A 58 14.27 -9.99 -4.01
CA SER A 58 14.32 -8.74 -4.76
C SER A 58 14.84 -7.59 -3.89
N VAL A 59 15.77 -6.79 -4.43
CA VAL A 59 16.28 -5.59 -3.74
C VAL A 59 15.14 -4.65 -3.32
N ILE A 60 14.06 -4.58 -4.11
CA ILE A 60 12.91 -3.73 -3.78
C ILE A 60 12.07 -4.30 -2.63
N GLU A 61 11.96 -5.62 -2.55
CA GLU A 61 11.25 -6.32 -1.47
C GLU A 61 12.00 -6.16 -0.15
N TRP A 62 13.34 -6.26 -0.20
CA TRP A 62 14.18 -5.97 0.97
C TRP A 62 14.04 -4.52 1.43
N LEU A 63 14.08 -3.55 0.50
CA LEU A 63 13.88 -2.12 0.81
C LEU A 63 12.49 -1.87 1.41
N GLU A 64 11.43 -2.45 0.84
CA GLU A 64 10.08 -2.34 1.36
C GLU A 64 10.01 -2.86 2.80
N HIS A 65 10.52 -4.07 3.05
CA HIS A 65 10.50 -4.67 4.38
C HIS A 65 11.30 -3.85 5.39
N PHE A 66 12.41 -3.25 4.96
CA PHE A 66 13.23 -2.38 5.80
C PHE A 66 12.53 -1.06 6.16
N PHE A 67 11.87 -0.39 5.20
CA PHE A 67 11.22 0.90 5.42
C PHE A 67 9.80 0.82 5.96
N HIS A 68 9.12 -0.32 5.81
CA HIS A 68 7.76 -0.54 6.28
C HIS A 68 7.56 -0.21 7.78
N PRO A 69 8.38 -0.70 8.73
CA PRO A 69 8.21 -0.36 10.15
C PRO A 69 8.49 1.11 10.43
N TRP A 70 9.52 1.71 9.83
CA TRP A 70 9.81 3.15 10.01
C TRP A 70 8.67 4.02 9.53
N THR A 71 8.11 3.69 8.37
CA THR A 71 7.00 4.44 7.79
C THR A 71 5.75 4.33 8.66
N THR A 72 5.40 3.11 9.08
CA THR A 72 4.19 2.83 9.84
C THR A 72 4.24 3.37 11.26
N PHE A 73 5.37 3.25 11.95
CA PHE A 73 5.48 3.59 13.38
C PHE A 73 6.04 4.97 13.66
N VAL A 74 6.76 5.58 12.72
CA VAL A 74 7.40 6.89 12.93
C VAL A 74 6.84 7.93 11.98
N ILE A 75 6.96 7.69 10.67
CA ILE A 75 6.65 8.72 9.66
C ILE A 75 5.16 9.07 9.66
N VAL A 76 4.28 8.06 9.58
CA VAL A 76 2.83 8.28 9.52
C VAL A 76 2.29 8.96 10.79
N PRO A 77 2.61 8.51 12.02
CA PRO A 77 2.18 9.20 13.24
C PRO A 77 2.74 10.62 13.36
N LEU A 78 4.02 10.83 13.02
CA LEU A 78 4.64 12.15 13.07
C LEU A 78 4.01 13.11 12.06
N PHE A 79 3.76 12.63 10.83
CA PHE A 79 3.06 13.38 9.80
C PHE A 79 1.66 13.79 10.25
N ALA A 80 0.92 12.84 10.81
CA ALA A 80 -0.41 13.10 11.34
C ALA A 80 -0.36 14.15 12.45
N LEU A 81 0.55 14.04 13.41
CA LEU A 81 0.68 15.01 14.50
C LEU A 81 1.03 16.42 14.01
N ALA A 82 1.94 16.53 13.03
CA ALA A 82 2.33 17.80 12.45
C ALA A 82 1.19 18.49 11.69
N ASN A 83 0.32 17.72 11.02
CA ASN A 83 -0.79 18.27 10.22
C ASN A 83 -2.13 18.32 10.96
N ALA A 84 -2.28 17.56 12.05
CA ALA A 84 -3.49 17.52 12.88
C ALA A 84 -3.50 18.59 13.99
N GLY A 85 -2.49 19.48 14.06
CA GLY A 85 -2.37 20.59 15.01
C GLY A 85 -3.44 21.68 14.91
N VAL A 86 -4.66 21.30 14.53
CA VAL A 86 -5.84 22.14 14.44
C VAL A 86 -6.50 22.20 15.83
N PRO A 87 -6.94 23.38 16.32
CA PRO A 87 -7.60 23.49 17.62
C PRO A 87 -8.90 22.67 17.66
N LEU A 88 -8.86 21.55 18.39
CA LEU A 88 -10.02 20.67 18.65
C LEU A 88 -10.83 21.18 19.84
N GLY A 89 -11.41 22.37 19.72
CA GLY A 89 -12.37 22.89 20.70
C GLY A 89 -13.78 22.34 20.49
N ALA A 90 -14.56 22.15 21.56
CA ALA A 90 -15.96 21.71 21.45
C ALA A 90 -16.81 22.67 20.58
N GLY A 91 -16.55 23.98 20.65
CA GLY A 91 -17.18 24.97 19.75
C GLY A 91 -16.74 24.80 18.29
N ALA A 92 -15.48 24.47 18.05
CA ALA A 92 -14.95 24.26 16.70
C ALA A 92 -15.57 23.04 16.00
N ILE A 93 -15.95 22.00 16.75
CA ILE A 93 -16.63 20.82 16.20
C ILE A 93 -18.04 21.17 15.74
N ALA A 94 -18.81 21.90 16.56
CA ALA A 94 -20.16 22.34 16.23
C ALA A 94 -20.15 23.29 15.02
N ASP A 95 -19.24 24.25 15.00
CA ASP A 95 -19.07 25.19 13.87
C ASP A 95 -18.64 24.45 12.60
N THR A 96 -17.76 23.45 12.71
CA THR A 96 -17.32 22.64 11.57
C THR A 96 -18.48 21.87 10.94
N LEU A 97 -19.33 21.23 11.73
CA LEU A 97 -20.47 20.47 11.20
C LEU A 97 -21.54 21.38 10.55
N SER A 98 -21.50 22.69 10.79
CA SER A 98 -22.39 23.65 10.13
C SER A 98 -21.93 24.02 8.71
N THR A 99 -20.65 23.80 8.38
CA THR A 99 -20.10 24.17 7.07
C THR A 99 -20.41 23.09 6.01
N ARG A 100 -20.85 23.50 4.82
CA ARG A 100 -21.12 22.59 3.68
C ARG A 100 -19.89 21.78 3.27
N THR A 101 -18.71 22.38 3.33
CA THR A 101 -17.44 21.72 2.96
C THR A 101 -17.13 20.54 3.90
N ALA A 102 -17.23 20.77 5.21
CA ALA A 102 -16.96 19.75 6.22
C ALA A 102 -17.97 18.59 6.17
N THR A 103 -19.25 18.90 6.05
CA THR A 103 -20.30 17.87 5.89
C THR A 103 -20.13 17.09 4.59
N GLY A 104 -19.79 17.77 3.48
CA GLY A 104 -19.47 17.12 2.21
C GLY A 104 -18.28 16.15 2.31
N ILE A 105 -17.21 16.56 2.99
CA ILE A 105 -16.04 15.69 3.23
C ILE A 105 -16.43 14.50 4.11
N PHE A 106 -17.18 14.74 5.19
CA PHE A 106 -17.61 13.68 6.10
C PHE A 106 -18.44 12.61 5.40
N PHE A 107 -19.52 13.01 4.72
CA PHE A 107 -20.37 12.07 3.99
C PHE A 107 -19.67 11.47 2.78
N GLY A 108 -18.81 12.23 2.09
CA GLY A 108 -18.00 11.75 0.98
C GLY A 108 -17.04 10.62 1.39
N LEU A 109 -16.41 10.75 2.56
CA LEU A 109 -15.53 9.71 3.10
C LEU A 109 -16.31 8.51 3.63
N VAL A 110 -17.32 8.74 4.50
CA VAL A 110 -18.03 7.63 5.16
C VAL A 110 -18.97 6.93 4.19
N VAL A 111 -19.92 7.67 3.62
CA VAL A 111 -20.97 7.10 2.75
C VAL A 111 -20.41 6.85 1.35
N GLY A 112 -19.63 7.78 0.81
CA GLY A 112 -19.08 7.63 -0.53
C GLY A 112 -18.17 6.41 -0.69
N LYS A 113 -17.27 6.14 0.28
CA LYS A 113 -16.42 4.94 0.23
C LYS A 113 -17.21 3.67 0.47
N LEU A 114 -18.11 3.67 1.46
CA LEU A 114 -18.93 2.50 1.76
C LEU A 114 -19.79 2.11 0.55
N VAL A 115 -20.58 3.05 0.01
CA VAL A 115 -21.47 2.81 -1.12
C VAL A 115 -20.67 2.55 -2.39
N GLY A 116 -19.62 3.33 -2.67
CA GLY A 116 -18.82 3.19 -3.87
C GLY A 116 -18.16 1.82 -3.97
N ILE A 117 -17.39 1.42 -2.95
CA ILE A 117 -16.68 0.13 -2.96
C ILE A 117 -17.68 -1.02 -3.06
N SER A 118 -18.76 -0.97 -2.28
CA SER A 118 -19.78 -2.03 -2.26
C SER A 118 -20.53 -2.14 -3.59
N ALA A 119 -20.91 -1.01 -4.19
CA ALA A 119 -21.61 -0.98 -5.46
C ALA A 119 -20.72 -1.49 -6.60
N PHE A 120 -19.45 -1.04 -6.68
CA PHE A 120 -18.54 -1.53 -7.71
C PHE A 120 -18.22 -3.02 -7.56
N ALA A 121 -18.07 -3.51 -6.33
CA ALA A 121 -17.91 -4.95 -6.09
C ALA A 121 -19.17 -5.74 -6.46
N TRP A 122 -20.36 -5.22 -6.16
CA TRP A 122 -21.64 -5.82 -6.57
C TRP A 122 -21.81 -5.85 -8.09
N ILE A 123 -21.52 -4.75 -8.77
CA ILE A 123 -21.56 -4.68 -10.23
C ILE A 123 -20.55 -5.67 -10.82
N GLY A 124 -19.30 -5.66 -10.34
CA GLY A 124 -18.22 -6.51 -10.84
C GLY A 124 -18.51 -8.01 -10.68
N THR A 125 -19.16 -8.40 -9.58
CA THR A 125 -19.61 -9.78 -9.36
C THR A 125 -20.83 -10.13 -10.21
N ARG A 126 -21.74 -9.17 -10.47
CA ARG A 126 -22.93 -9.42 -11.29
C ARG A 126 -22.61 -9.62 -12.76
N ILE A 127 -21.64 -8.88 -13.29
CA ILE A 127 -21.17 -8.99 -14.69
C ILE A 127 -20.11 -10.08 -14.90
N GLY A 128 -19.69 -10.78 -13.84
CA GLY A 128 -18.76 -11.90 -13.91
C GLY A 128 -17.28 -11.53 -14.09
N ILE A 129 -16.89 -10.27 -13.86
CA ILE A 129 -15.47 -9.84 -13.93
C ILE A 129 -14.71 -10.29 -12.67
N CYS A 130 -15.39 -10.30 -11.52
CA CYS A 130 -14.80 -10.69 -10.24
C CYS A 130 -15.68 -11.72 -9.54
N ARG A 131 -15.08 -12.53 -8.66
CA ARG A 131 -15.80 -13.41 -7.72
C ARG A 131 -15.36 -13.10 -6.30
N LEU A 132 -16.26 -13.28 -5.35
CA LEU A 132 -15.91 -13.17 -3.94
C LEU A 132 -14.97 -14.33 -3.57
N PRO A 133 -13.87 -14.09 -2.82
CA PRO A 133 -12.96 -15.16 -2.39
C PRO A 133 -13.65 -16.21 -1.52
N ASP A 134 -13.11 -17.42 -1.49
CA ASP A 134 -13.62 -18.49 -0.64
C ASP A 134 -13.55 -18.06 0.83
N GLY A 135 -14.66 -18.23 1.57
CA GLY A 135 -14.79 -17.79 2.96
C GLY A 135 -15.10 -16.29 3.16
N ALA A 136 -15.07 -15.47 2.10
CA ALA A 136 -15.49 -14.07 2.19
C ALA A 136 -17.01 -13.94 2.14
N THR A 137 -17.58 -13.09 3.00
CA THR A 137 -19.02 -12.80 3.03
C THR A 137 -19.29 -11.37 2.54
N TRP A 138 -20.50 -11.11 2.01
CA TRP A 138 -20.93 -9.75 1.67
C TRP A 138 -20.87 -8.79 2.86
N ARG A 139 -21.11 -9.30 4.08
CA ARG A 139 -20.94 -8.52 5.31
C ARG A 139 -19.48 -8.15 5.56
N GLY A 140 -18.55 -9.10 5.37
CA GLY A 140 -17.12 -8.82 5.45
C GLY A 140 -16.69 -7.76 4.42
N LEU A 141 -17.19 -7.84 3.19
CA LEU A 141 -16.94 -6.85 2.16
C LEU A 141 -17.47 -5.46 2.54
N LEU A 142 -18.68 -5.36 3.13
CA LEU A 142 -19.19 -4.09 3.65
C LEU A 142 -18.29 -3.53 4.77
N GLY A 143 -17.77 -4.38 5.64
CA GLY A 143 -16.81 -3.99 6.68
C GLY A 143 -15.51 -3.45 6.09
N VAL A 144 -14.96 -4.10 5.06
CA VAL A 144 -13.78 -3.63 4.33
C VAL A 144 -14.07 -2.34 3.56
N ALA A 145 -15.25 -2.19 2.97
CA ALA A 145 -15.68 -0.97 2.30
C ALA A 145 -15.75 0.22 3.30
N ALA A 146 -16.23 -0.03 4.52
CA ALA A 146 -16.21 0.96 5.59
C ALA A 146 -14.78 1.32 6.03
N LEU A 147 -13.84 0.35 6.12
CA LEU A 147 -12.42 0.63 6.37
C LEU A 147 -11.82 1.56 5.30
N GLY A 148 -12.27 1.43 4.05
CA GLY A 148 -11.88 2.33 2.96
C GLY A 148 -12.29 3.81 3.16
N GLY A 149 -13.19 4.08 4.12
CA GLY A 149 -13.60 5.40 4.57
C GLY A 149 -12.60 6.10 5.49
N ILE A 150 -11.59 5.40 5.99
CA ILE A 150 -10.55 5.96 6.87
C ILE A 150 -9.58 6.78 6.02
N GLY A 151 -9.91 8.05 5.81
CA GLY A 151 -9.15 8.97 4.97
C GLY A 151 -7.90 9.57 5.64
N PHE A 152 -7.84 9.54 6.97
CA PHE A 152 -6.80 10.10 7.86
C PHE A 152 -5.65 10.85 7.17
N THR A 153 -4.46 10.24 7.02
CA THR A 153 -3.25 10.95 6.58
C THR A 153 -3.33 11.45 5.14
N VAL A 154 -3.82 10.64 4.21
CA VAL A 154 -3.90 11.03 2.79
C VAL A 154 -4.90 12.17 2.60
N SER A 155 -6.03 12.12 3.30
CA SER A 155 -7.05 13.16 3.21
C SER A 155 -6.60 14.46 3.88
N ILE A 156 -5.93 14.38 5.04
CA ILE A 156 -5.35 15.57 5.71
C ILE A 156 -4.27 16.21 4.81
N PHE A 157 -3.43 15.40 4.17
CA PHE A 157 -2.45 15.89 3.20
C PHE A 157 -3.11 16.63 2.03
N ILE A 158 -4.10 15.99 1.40
CA ILE A 158 -4.82 16.59 0.26
C ILE A 158 -5.55 17.87 0.69
N THR A 159 -6.17 17.89 1.88
CA THR A 159 -6.80 19.08 2.45
C THR A 159 -5.80 20.20 2.72
N GLY A 160 -4.60 19.85 3.20
CA GLY A 160 -3.51 20.81 3.38
C GLY A 160 -3.11 21.48 2.07
N LEU A 161 -3.08 20.74 0.97
CA LEU A 161 -2.82 21.29 -0.37
C LEU A 161 -4.01 22.04 -0.95
N ALA A 162 -5.24 21.59 -0.68
CA ALA A 162 -6.44 22.13 -1.30
C ALA A 162 -6.95 23.43 -0.65
N PHE A 163 -6.69 23.62 0.64
CA PHE A 163 -7.25 24.72 1.44
C PHE A 163 -6.17 25.54 2.16
N GLU A 164 -4.93 25.48 1.69
CA GLU A 164 -3.77 26.13 2.29
C GLU A 164 -4.04 27.60 2.66
N GLY A 165 -3.74 27.99 3.91
CA GLY A 165 -3.86 29.36 4.39
C GLY A 165 -5.30 29.84 4.66
N THR A 166 -6.29 28.94 4.61
CA THR A 166 -7.70 29.28 4.86
C THR A 166 -8.21 28.71 6.18
N THR A 167 -9.27 29.29 6.72
CA THR A 167 -10.01 28.73 7.87
C THR A 167 -10.71 27.41 7.53
N LEU A 168 -10.92 27.11 6.25
CA LEU A 168 -11.52 25.86 5.77
C LEU A 168 -10.59 24.67 5.96
N GLN A 169 -9.27 24.87 5.97
CA GLN A 169 -8.30 23.80 6.20
C GLN A 169 -8.50 23.15 7.57
N ALA A 170 -8.65 23.98 8.60
CA ALA A 170 -8.94 23.53 9.96
C ALA A 170 -10.23 22.71 10.03
N GLN A 171 -11.32 23.26 9.48
CA GLN A 171 -12.63 22.60 9.48
C GLN A 171 -12.61 21.28 8.69
N ALA A 172 -11.95 21.24 7.54
CA ALA A 172 -11.81 20.04 6.73
C ALA A 172 -10.99 18.97 7.44
N THR A 173 -9.87 19.32 8.08
CA THR A 173 -9.09 18.37 8.90
C THR A 173 -9.94 17.78 10.03
N VAL A 174 -10.70 18.60 10.76
CA VAL A 174 -11.62 18.12 11.81
C VAL A 174 -12.67 17.17 11.23
N ALA A 175 -13.27 17.51 10.09
CA ALA A 175 -14.24 16.66 9.41
C ALA A 175 -13.65 15.30 9.01
N ILE A 176 -12.41 15.26 8.51
CA ILE A 176 -11.69 14.03 8.16
C ILE A 176 -11.44 13.16 9.39
N LEU A 177 -11.05 13.76 10.52
CA LEU A 177 -10.84 13.04 11.76
C LEU A 177 -12.14 12.40 12.27
N LEU A 178 -13.23 13.17 12.28
CA LEU A 178 -14.56 12.67 12.66
C LEU A 178 -15.05 11.58 11.71
N ALA A 179 -14.86 11.76 10.40
CA ALA A 179 -15.22 10.79 9.38
C ALA A 179 -14.42 9.49 9.53
N SER A 180 -13.11 9.59 9.78
CA SER A 180 -12.23 8.44 9.98
C SER A 180 -12.63 7.66 11.24
N LEU A 181 -12.97 8.37 12.32
CA LEU A 181 -13.47 7.73 13.54
C LEU A 181 -14.82 7.03 13.31
N ALA A 182 -15.76 7.68 12.61
CA ALA A 182 -17.05 7.07 12.26
C ALA A 182 -16.88 5.85 11.34
N ALA A 183 -16.02 5.95 10.32
CA ALA A 183 -15.71 4.85 9.42
C ALA A 183 -15.08 3.66 10.18
N ALA A 184 -14.15 3.94 11.09
CA ALA A 184 -13.51 2.91 11.92
C ALA A 184 -14.50 2.22 12.86
N THR A 185 -15.42 2.95 13.50
CA THR A 185 -16.43 2.35 14.39
C THR A 185 -17.45 1.52 13.60
N ILE A 186 -17.92 2.01 12.44
CA ILE A 186 -18.81 1.24 11.54
C ILE A 186 -18.09 -0.03 11.08
N ALA A 187 -16.87 0.08 10.57
CA ALA A 187 -16.09 -1.06 10.12
C ALA A 187 -15.87 -2.09 11.23
N ALA A 188 -15.43 -1.64 12.41
CA ALA A 188 -15.23 -2.52 13.57
C ALA A 188 -16.53 -3.23 13.96
N SER A 189 -17.66 -2.52 14.00
CA SER A 189 -18.96 -3.11 14.35
C SER A 189 -19.38 -4.22 13.38
N ILE A 190 -19.17 -4.01 12.07
CA ILE A 190 -19.54 -4.99 11.05
C ILE A 190 -18.58 -6.18 11.10
N LEU A 191 -17.27 -5.92 11.15
CA LEU A 191 -16.25 -6.97 11.10
C LEU A 191 -16.27 -7.86 12.35
N LEU A 192 -16.43 -7.28 13.54
CA LEU A 192 -16.55 -8.04 14.78
C LEU A 192 -17.83 -8.89 14.80
N ALA A 193 -18.93 -8.41 14.22
CA ALA A 193 -20.14 -9.22 14.07
C ALA A 193 -19.99 -10.37 13.05
N THR A 194 -19.02 -10.29 12.13
CA THR A 194 -18.75 -11.35 11.15
C THR A 194 -17.76 -12.41 11.63
N THR A 195 -16.77 -12.05 12.45
CA THR A 195 -15.73 -12.98 12.93
C THR A 195 -16.26 -14.02 13.92
N THR A 196 -17.40 -13.76 14.58
CA THR A 196 -18.04 -14.76 15.46
C THR A 196 -18.55 -15.99 14.68
N SER A 197 -18.75 -15.88 13.36
CA SER A 197 -19.33 -16.96 12.55
C SER A 197 -18.30 -17.98 12.04
N SER A 198 -16.99 -17.71 12.17
CA SER A 198 -15.92 -18.56 11.61
C SER A 198 -15.28 -19.52 12.63
N ALA A 199 -15.70 -19.49 13.89
CA ALA A 199 -15.15 -20.33 14.96
C ALA A 199 -15.88 -21.68 15.12
N GLN A 200 -16.40 -22.23 14.02
CA GLN A 200 -16.98 -23.57 14.02
C GLN A 200 -16.48 -24.35 12.81
N GLU A 201 -15.28 -24.91 12.97
CA GLU A 201 -14.93 -26.18 12.35
C GLU A 201 -15.05 -27.26 13.44
N PRO A 202 -16.21 -27.95 13.57
CA PRO A 202 -16.27 -29.20 14.29
C PRO A 202 -16.00 -30.39 13.35
N GLN A 203 -15.11 -31.26 13.83
CA GLN A 203 -14.88 -32.68 13.48
C GLN A 203 -13.92 -32.97 12.31
N ALA A 204 -12.79 -33.65 12.52
CA ALA A 204 -12.58 -35.02 13.07
C ALA A 204 -12.91 -36.13 12.06
N GLY A 205 -11.92 -36.99 11.81
CA GLY A 205 -11.98 -38.17 10.95
C GLY A 205 -10.58 -38.58 10.53
#